data_AF-A0A819LMF6-F1
#
_entry.id   AF-A0A819LMF6-F1
#
_cell.length_a   1.000
_cell.length_b   1.000
_cell.length_c   1.000
_cell.angle_alpha   90.00
_cell.angle_beta   90.00
_cell.angle_gamma   90.00
#
_symmetry.space_group_name_H-M   'P 1'
#
loop_
_entity.id
_entity.type
_entity.pdbx_description
1 polymer ?
#
loop_
_entity_poly.entity_id
_entity_poly.type
_entity_poly.pdbx_seq_one_letter_code
_entity_poly.pdbx_strand_id
1 'polypeptide(L)' 'GYLNSAELYNPTTGTWATTRSMSAGREHHTASTLSNGSVLVAGGYNGGYLNSAELY' A
#
# COMPACT_ATOMS: atom_id res chain seq x y z
N GLY A 1 0.02 1.13 -15.83
CA GLY A 1 1.04 1.95 -15.15
C GLY A 1 0.96 1.66 -13.66
N TYR A 2 2.08 1.72 -12.95
CA TYR A 2 2.12 1.39 -11.52
C TYR A 2 1.51 2.53 -10.69
N LEU A 3 0.44 2.23 -9.96
CA LEU A 3 -0.21 3.23 -9.09
C LEU A 3 0.53 3.31 -7.77
N ASN A 4 0.71 4.53 -7.28
CA ASN A 4 1.19 4.81 -5.93
C ASN A 4 0.08 5.36 -5.03
N SER A 5 -1.14 5.57 -5.54
CA SER A 5 -2.28 5.94 -4.71
C SER A 5 -2.66 4.78 -3.76
N ALA A 6 -3.07 5.13 -2.55
CA ALA A 6 -3.60 4.19 -1.57
C ALA A 6 -4.92 4.74 -1.01
N GLU A 7 -5.82 3.85 -0.65
CA GLU A 7 -7.14 4.18 -0.11
C GLU A 7 -7.45 3.30 1.11
N LEU A 8 -8.19 3.87 2.06
CA LEU A 8 -8.69 3.18 3.24
C LEU A 8 -10.20 2.96 3.09
N TYR A 9 -10.64 1.72 3.28
CA TYR A 9 -12.05 1.39 3.31
C TYR A 9 -12.62 1.53 4.72
N ASN A 10 -13.70 2.30 4.88
CA ASN A 10 -14.48 2.36 6.11
C ASN A 10 -15.72 1.44 5.98
N PRO A 11 -15.77 0.30 6.69
CA PRO A 11 -16.89 -0.63 6.61
C PRO A 11 -18.18 -0.12 7.25
N THR A 12 -18.13 0.88 8.14
CA THR A 12 -19.32 1.46 8.78
C THR A 12 -20.10 2.34 7.83
N THR A 13 -19.39 3.10 6.97
CA THR A 13 -20.02 4.00 5.98
C THR A 13 -20.05 3.40 4.57
N GLY A 14 -19.31 2.31 4.33
CA GLY A 14 -19.20 1.68 3.01
C GLY A 14 -18.43 2.52 2.00
N THR A 15 -17.56 3.42 2.46
CA THR A 15 -16.87 4.40 1.61
C THR A 15 -15.36 4.18 1.59
N TRP A 16 -14.74 4.49 0.46
CA TRP A 16 -13.30 4.61 0.32
C TRP A 16 -12.86 6.06 0.54
N ALA A 17 -11.73 6.25 1.21
CA ALA A 17 -11.08 7.54 1.36
C ALA A 17 -9.62 7.43 0.96
N THR A 18 -9.11 8.43 0.22
CA THR A 18 -7.70 8.49 -0.14
C THR A 18 -6.82 8.66 1.10
N THR A 19 -5.68 7.98 1.11
CA THR A 19 -4.66 8.12 2.16
C THR A 19 -3.31 8.49 1.53
N ARG A 20 -2.25 8.51 2.33
CA ARG A 20 -0.88 8.83 1.91
C ARG A 20 -0.48 7.96 0.71
N SER A 21 -0.06 8.58 -0.39
CA SER A 21 0.49 7.82 -1.50
C SER A 21 1.80 7.10 -1.13
N MET A 22 2.02 5.96 -1.77
CA MET A 22 3.27 5.22 -1.71
C MET A 22 4.41 6.06 -2.29
N SER A 23 5.61 5.78 -1.80
CA SER A 23 6.83 6.42 -2.32
C SER A 23 7.13 6.05 -3.78
N ALA A 24 6.72 4.86 -4.21
CA ALA A 24 6.81 4.39 -5.58
C ALA A 24 5.54 3.63 -5.94
N GLY A 25 5.07 3.81 -7.18
CA GLY A 25 4.02 2.95 -7.70
C GLY A 25 4.54 1.52 -7.78
N ARG A 26 3.75 0.54 -7.36
CA ARG A 26 4.17 -0.86 -7.28
C ARG A 26 3.02 -1.82 -7.57
N GLU A 27 3.31 -2.93 -8.24
CA GLU A 27 2.42 -4.10 -8.36
C GLU A 27 3.10 -5.35 -7.81
N HIS A 28 2.36 -6.44 -7.60
CA HIS A 28 2.89 -7.72 -7.07
C HIS A 28 3.65 -7.59 -5.73
N HIS A 29 3.35 -6.56 -4.93
CA HIS A 29 3.88 -6.39 -3.58
C HIS A 29 3.12 -7.30 -2.59
N THR A 30 3.68 -7.48 -1.39
CA THR A 30 2.95 -8.06 -0.27
C THR A 30 2.47 -6.96 0.68
N ALA A 31 1.30 -7.17 1.29
CA ALA A 31 0.76 -6.32 2.35
C ALA A 31 0.45 -7.21 3.56
N SER A 32 0.98 -6.87 4.73
CA SER A 32 0.80 -7.64 5.96
C SER A 32 0.46 -6.74 7.13
N THR A 33 -0.63 -7.05 7.82
CA THR A 33 -1.05 -6.34 9.02
C THR A 33 -0.17 -6.73 10.20
N LEU A 34 0.33 -5.73 10.93
CA LEU A 34 1.12 -5.88 12.14
C LEU A 34 0.24 -5.84 13.39
N SER A 35 0.78 -6.28 14.53
CA SER A 35 0.04 -6.35 15.80
C SER A 35 -0.45 -4.99 16.33
N ASN A 36 0.19 -3.90 15.92
CA ASN A 36 -0.21 -2.54 16.28
C ASN A 36 -1.28 -1.95 15.33
N GLY A 37 -1.75 -2.71 14.35
CA GLY A 37 -2.76 -2.28 13.37
C GLY A 37 -2.21 -1.60 12.12
N SER A 38 -0.90 -1.35 12.04
CA SER A 38 -0.27 -0.84 10.82
C SER A 38 -0.19 -1.92 9.73
N VAL A 39 -0.06 -1.50 8.47
CA VAL A 39 0.15 -2.38 7.32
C VAL A 39 1.55 -2.19 6.76
N LEU A 40 2.36 -3.25 6.79
CA LEU A 40 3.65 -3.30 6.10
C LEU A 40 3.42 -3.67 4.64
N VAL A 41 3.82 -2.78 3.74
CA VAL A 41 3.90 -3.08 2.31
C VAL A 41 5.35 -3.27 1.91
N ALA A 42 5.68 -4.42 1.31
CA ALA A 42 7.06 -4.76 0.96
C ALA A 42 7.20 -5.20 -0.50
N GLY A 43 8.27 -4.74 -1.14
CA GLY A 43 8.69 -5.16 -2.47
C GLY A 43 7.72 -4.74 -3.57
N GLY A 44 7.62 -5.57 -4.61
CA GLY A 44 6.82 -5.33 -5.81
C GLY A 44 7.67 -4.96 -7.02
N TYR A 45 6.99 -4.67 -8.12
CA TYR A 45 7.59 -4.39 -9.42
C TYR A 45 7.06 -3.07 -9.98
N ASN A 46 7.94 -2.28 -10.60
CA ASN A 46 7.56 -1.04 -11.30
C ASN A 46 8.39 -0.72 -12.55
N GLY A 47 8.77 -1.78 -13.28
CA GLY A 47 9.82 -1.72 -14.31
C GLY A 47 11.17 -2.26 -13.81
N GLY A 48 11.26 -2.52 -12.50
CA GLY A 48 12.29 -3.28 -11.82
C GLY A 48 11.77 -3.77 -10.46
N TYR A 49 12.46 -4.73 -9.85
CA TYR A 49 12.12 -5.18 -8.50
C TYR A 49 12.45 -4.09 -7.48
N LEU A 50 11.47 -3.74 -6.65
CA LEU A 50 11.63 -2.74 -5.61
C LEU A 50 12.29 -3.36 -4.37
N ASN A 51 13.43 -2.81 -3.98
CA ASN A 51 14.04 -3.06 -2.67
C ASN A 51 13.62 -1.96 -1.69
N SER A 52 12.30 -1.85 -1.48
CA SER A 52 11.72 -0.89 -0.54
C SER A 52 10.53 -1.49 0.17
N ALA A 53 10.30 -1.03 1.39
CA ALA A 53 9.10 -1.29 2.14
C ALA A 53 8.62 0.00 2.81
N GLU A 54 7.32 0.09 3.09
CA GLU A 54 6.74 1.23 3.79
C GLU A 54 5.60 0.78 4.70
N LEU A 55 5.38 1.57 5.75
CA LEU A 55 4.30 1.37 6.72
C LEU A 55 3.13 2.32 6.43
N TYR A 56 1.95 1.75 6.60
CA TYR A 56 0.65 2.42 6.56
C TYR A 56 -0.04 2.34 7.91
#